data_AF-A0AA35X388-F1
#
_entry.id   AF-A0AA35X388-F1
#
_cell.length_a   1.000
_cell.length_b   1.000
_cell.length_c   1.000
_cell.angle_alpha   90.00
_cell.angle_beta   90.00
_cell.angle_gamma   90.00
#
_symmetry.space_group_name_H-M   'P 1'
#
loop_
_entity.id
_entity.type
_entity.pdbx_description
1 polymer ?
#
loop_
_entity_poly.entity_id
_entity_poly.type
_entity_poly.pdbx_seq_one_letter_code
_entity_poly.pdbx_strand_id
1 'polypeptide(L)' 'MPKERRKRTREHQQRCQQGIHFEKEKGQHILKNPLIINSMIEKAALRPTDVVLEVGPGTGNMTVKLLESCQKV' A
#
# COMPACT_ATOMS: atom_id res chain seq x y z
N MET A 1 -20.51 27.55 23.41
CA MET A 1 -20.70 27.30 21.96
C MET A 1 -19.92 26.04 21.58
N PRO A 2 -20.57 24.96 21.13
CA PRO A 2 -19.85 23.72 20.81
C PRO A 2 -19.11 23.87 19.49
N LYS A 3 -17.81 23.53 19.48
CA LYS A 3 -16.98 23.52 18.27
C LYS A 3 -17.37 22.32 17.41
N GLU A 4 -18.09 22.57 16.33
CA GLU A 4 -18.45 21.55 15.35
C GLU A 4 -17.22 21.12 14.54
N ARG A 5 -16.81 19.86 14.67
CA ARG A 5 -15.71 19.26 13.90
C ARG A 5 -16.15 19.06 12.45
N ARG A 6 -15.83 20.02 11.58
CA ARG A 6 -15.93 19.88 10.12
C ARG A 6 -15.09 18.68 9.65
N LYS A 7 -15.75 17.57 9.31
CA LYS A 7 -15.14 16.45 8.59
C LYS A 7 -14.78 16.93 7.19
N ARG A 8 -13.49 17.17 6.93
CA ARG A 8 -12.98 17.47 5.59
C ARG A 8 -12.84 16.17 4.81
N THR A 9 -13.92 15.74 4.16
CA THR A 9 -13.84 14.68 3.14
C THR A 9 -13.14 15.29 1.92
N ARG A 10 -11.84 15.03 1.77
CA ARG A 10 -11.15 15.29 0.50
C ARG A 10 -11.64 14.23 -0.48
N GLU A 11 -12.63 14.57 -1.29
CA GLU A 11 -13.06 13.74 -2.41
C GLU A 11 -11.95 13.74 -3.46
N HIS A 12 -11.13 12.70 -3.40
CA HIS A 12 -10.10 12.46 -4.39
C HIS A 12 -10.81 11.98 -5.66
N GLN A 13 -11.02 12.90 -6.62
CA GLN A 13 -11.61 12.61 -7.94
C GLN A 13 -11.03 11.32 -8.50
N GLN A 14 -11.89 10.30 -8.60
CA GLN A 14 -11.57 8.99 -9.14
C GLN A 14 -11.24 9.15 -10.64
N ARG A 15 -9.96 9.12 -10.98
CA ARG A 15 -9.50 8.92 -12.36
C ARG A 15 -9.47 7.42 -12.66
N CYS A 16 -10.39 7.04 -13.56
CA CYS A 16 -10.67 5.80 -14.29
C CYS A 16 -10.05 4.43 -13.90
N GLN A 17 -10.97 3.48 -13.67
CA GLN A 17 -11.09 2.17 -14.33
C GLN A 17 -10.07 1.06 -14.03
N GLN A 18 -10.42 0.27 -13.01
CA GLN A 18 -10.47 -1.21 -13.03
C GLN A 18 -11.49 -1.58 -11.94
N GLY A 19 -12.36 -2.57 -12.19
CA GLY A 19 -13.54 -2.90 -11.36
C GLY A 19 -13.24 -3.48 -9.97
N ILE A 20 -12.20 -3.01 -9.29
CA ILE A 20 -11.75 -3.50 -8.00
C ILE A 20 -12.31 -2.57 -6.93
N HIS A 21 -13.33 -3.05 -6.23
CA HIS A 21 -13.94 -2.37 -5.10
C HIS A 21 -13.19 -2.74 -3.82
N PHE A 22 -12.64 -1.75 -3.11
CA PHE A 22 -11.87 -1.98 -1.89
C PHE A 22 -12.76 -1.86 -0.66
N GLU A 23 -12.73 -2.86 0.20
CA GLU A 23 -13.52 -2.92 1.43
C GLU A 23 -12.76 -2.23 2.56
N LYS A 24 -13.04 -0.93 2.76
CA LYS A 24 -12.41 -0.13 3.82
C LYS A 24 -12.71 -0.65 5.23
N GLU A 25 -13.89 -1.23 5.43
CA GLU A 25 -14.29 -1.85 6.70
C GLU A 25 -13.39 -3.05 7.06
N LYS A 26 -12.80 -3.72 6.05
CA LYS A 26 -11.80 -4.79 6.23
C LYS A 26 -10.37 -4.26 6.31
N GLY A 27 -10.17 -2.94 6.38
CA GLY A 27 -8.86 -2.29 6.47
C GLY A 27 -8.09 -2.20 5.15
N GLN A 28 -8.72 -2.40 4.00
CA GLN A 28 -8.03 -2.34 2.70
C GLN A 28 -7.68 -0.90 2.30
N HIS A 29 -6.47 -0.47 2.62
CA HIS A 29 -5.90 0.81 2.20
C HIS A 29 -4.81 0.59 1.15
N ILE A 30 -5.06 1.00 -0.09
CA ILE A 30 -4.12 0.76 -1.18
C ILE A 30 -2.98 1.76 -1.16
N LEU A 31 -1.77 1.21 -1.21
CA LEU A 31 -0.54 1.97 -1.32
C LEU A 31 -0.33 2.41 -2.78
N LYS A 32 -0.46 3.72 -3.03
CA LYS A 32 -0.45 4.28 -4.40
C LYS A 32 0.84 4.98 -4.80
N ASN A 33 1.64 5.41 -3.83
CA ASN A 33 2.86 6.17 -4.10
C ASN A 33 4.07 5.23 -4.19
N PRO A 34 4.69 5.06 -5.37
CA PRO A 34 5.84 4.16 -5.52
C PRO A 34 7.08 4.61 -4.75
N LEU A 35 7.26 5.91 -4.48
CA LEU A 35 8.41 6.40 -3.71
C LEU A 35 8.38 5.92 -2.26
N ILE A 36 7.18 5.74 -1.69
CA ILE A 36 7.02 5.21 -0.34
C ILE A 36 7.38 3.72 -0.32
N ILE A 37 7.00 2.96 -1.35
CA ILE A 37 7.37 1.54 -1.50
C ILE A 37 8.87 1.38 -1.51
N ASN A 38 9.56 2.12 -2.40
CA ASN A 38 11.01 2.03 -2.54
C ASN A 38 11.71 2.38 -1.22
N SER A 39 11.28 3.45 -0.54
CA SER A 39 11.85 3.82 0.75
C SER A 39 11.62 2.75 1.84
N MET A 40 10.50 2.03 1.81
CA MET A 40 10.25 0.90 2.73
C MET A 40 11.22 -0.25 2.47
N ILE A 41 11.45 -0.61 1.20
CA ILE A 41 12.38 -1.69 0.83
C ILE A 41 13.82 -1.34 1.19
N GLU A 42 14.25 -0.13 0.87
CA GLU A 42 15.59 0.36 1.21
C GLU A 42 15.85 0.29 2.72
N LYS A 43 14.86 0.68 3.54
CA LYS A 43 14.95 0.61 5.00
C LYS A 43 14.87 -0.80 5.56
N ALA A 44 14.21 -1.72 4.86
CA ALA A 44 14.14 -3.12 5.26
C ALA A 44 15.48 -3.84 5.09
N ALA A 45 16.43 -3.26 4.33
CA ALA A 45 17.79 -3.75 4.14
C ALA A 45 17.83 -5.25 3.75
N LEU A 46 16.91 -5.64 2.86
CA LEU A 46 16.75 -7.02 2.41
C LEU A 46 17.99 -7.47 1.62
N ARG A 47 18.38 -8.72 1.85
CA ARG A 47 19.42 -9.39 1.09
C ARG A 47 18.79 -10.32 0.04
N PRO A 48 19.50 -10.60 -1.06
CA PRO A 48 18.99 -11.53 -2.07
C PRO A 48 18.66 -12.92 -1.54
N THR A 49 19.28 -13.38 -0.46
CA THR A 49 19.03 -14.70 0.16
C THR A 49 17.87 -14.73 1.15
N ASP A 50 17.29 -13.57 1.47
CA ASP A 50 16.22 -13.52 2.45
C ASP A 50 14.92 -14.06 1.86
N VAL A 51 14.10 -14.67 2.73
CA VAL A 51 12.74 -15.12 2.42
C VAL A 51 11.79 -14.25 3.22
N VAL A 52 10.90 -13.54 2.52
CA VAL A 52 9.95 -12.60 3.11
C VAL A 52 8.60 -13.29 3.24
N LEU A 53 7.84 -12.96 4.29
CA LEU A 53 6.42 -13.30 4.40
C LEU A 53 5.62 -12.01 4.37
N GLU A 54 4.84 -11.79 3.32
CA GLU A 54 3.97 -10.64 3.20
C GLU A 54 2.55 -10.96 3.71
N VAL A 55 2.09 -10.20 4.71
CA VAL A 55 0.72 -10.31 5.23
C VAL A 55 -0.14 -9.21 4.63
N GLY A 56 -1.20 -9.60 3.91
CA GLY A 56 -2.13 -8.67 3.27
C GLY A 56 -1.56 -7.99 2.02
N PRO A 57 -1.17 -8.74 0.97
CA PRO A 57 -0.52 -8.18 -0.22
C PRO A 57 -1.41 -7.22 -1.03
N GLY A 58 -2.72 -7.26 -0.83
CA GLY A 58 -3.67 -6.39 -1.50
C GLY A 58 -3.57 -6.52 -3.02
N THR A 59 -3.27 -5.42 -3.71
CA THR A 59 -3.07 -5.41 -5.17
C THR A 59 -1.68 -5.87 -5.62
N GLY A 60 -0.78 -6.20 -4.68
CA GLY A 60 0.57 -6.71 -4.97
C GLY A 60 1.62 -5.64 -5.29
N ASN A 61 1.34 -4.36 -5.06
CA ASN A 61 2.30 -3.27 -5.36
C ASN A 61 3.61 -3.44 -4.58
N MET A 62 3.52 -3.92 -3.34
CA MET A 62 4.69 -4.21 -2.50
C MET A 62 5.34 -5.53 -2.90
N THR A 63 4.55 -6.59 -3.11
CA THR A 63 5.01 -7.93 -3.54
C THR A 63 5.92 -7.87 -4.77
N VAL A 64 5.53 -7.13 -5.81
CA VAL A 64 6.32 -7.01 -7.05
C VAL A 64 7.69 -6.42 -6.76
N LYS A 65 7.76 -5.42 -5.88
CA LYS A 65 9.02 -4.76 -5.54
C LYS A 65 9.89 -5.58 -4.57
N LEU A 66 9.28 -6.35 -3.68
CA LEU A 66 10.00 -7.30 -2.83
C LEU A 66 10.67 -8.40 -3.66
N LEU A 67 9.98 -8.95 -4.67
CA LEU A 67 10.52 -9.98 -5.56
C LEU A 67 11.72 -9.49 -6.39
N GLU A 68 11.86 -8.19 -6.63
CA GLU A 68 13.06 -7.61 -7.27
C GLU A 68 14.29 -7.65 -6.34
N SER A 69 14.08 -7.75 -5.01
CA SER A 69 15.13 -7.54 -3.99
C SER A 69 15.52 -8.81 -3.23
N CYS A 70 14.67 -9.84 -3.19
CA CYS A 70 14.88 -11.06 -2.41
C CYS A 70 14.53 -12.32 -3.21
N GLN A 71 14.97 -13.48 -2.72
CA GLN A 71 14.81 -14.76 -3.42
C GLN A 71 13.35 -15.21 -3.48
N LYS A 72 12.58 -14.94 -2.42
CA LYS A 72 11.21 -15.42 -2.28
C LYS A 72 10.40 -14.53 -1.34
N VAL A 73 9.12 -14.36 -1.68
CA VAL A 73 8.06 -13.69 -0.89
C VAL A 73 6.93 -14.68 -0.65
#